data_AF-A0A248UDB2-F1
#
_entry.id   AF-A0A248UDB2-F1
#
_cell.length_a   1.000
_cell.length_b   1.000
_cell.length_c   1.000
_cell.angle_alpha   90.00
_cell.angle_beta   90.00
_cell.angle_gamma   90.00
#
_symmetry.space_group_name_H-M   'P 1'
#
loop_
_entity.id
_entity.type
_entity.pdbx_description
1 polymer ?
#
loop_
_entity_poly.entity_id
_entity_poly.type
_entity_poly.pdbx_seq_one_letter_code
_entity_poly.pdbx_strand_id
1 'polypeptide(L)'
;MRQRGEYFCIIEEYARYFPLNNQSRVFWYDDIRLKPDRLIVDVLSFIGVDHLWQSPYLSEVVWPSPDPGRISRADALEVKAYYEPFDMRLRQLLRITYLPWDGCSG
;
A
#
# COMPACT_ATOMS: atom_id res chain seq x y z
N MET A 1 8.04 -16.40 -8.46
CA MET A 1 8.16 -16.03 -7.03
C MET A 1 6.75 -15.96 -6.45
N ARG A 2 6.33 -16.95 -5.66
CA ARG A 2 5.10 -16.88 -4.84
C ARG A 2 5.51 -16.36 -3.45
N GLN A 3 4.64 -15.68 -2.70
CA GLN A 3 4.85 -15.01 -1.38
C GLN A 3 5.14 -13.49 -1.36
N ARG A 4 5.88 -12.88 -2.30
CA ARG A 4 6.28 -11.45 -2.17
C ARG A 4 5.13 -10.42 -2.29
N GLY A 5 3.97 -10.79 -2.82
CA GLY A 5 2.78 -9.93 -2.96
C GLY A 5 1.63 -10.28 -2.03
N GLU A 6 1.80 -11.25 -1.13
CA GLU A 6 0.74 -11.73 -0.24
C GLU A 6 0.65 -10.84 1.01
N TYR A 7 0.29 -9.56 0.82
CA TYR A 7 0.26 -8.55 1.90
C TYR A 7 -0.57 -8.99 3.10
N PHE A 8 -1.68 -9.71 2.85
CA PHE A 8 -2.49 -10.30 3.91
C PHE A 8 -1.64 -11.16 4.87
N CYS A 9 -0.81 -12.08 4.35
CA CYS A 9 -0.02 -12.99 5.18
C CYS A 9 0.96 -12.22 6.08
N ILE A 10 1.62 -11.19 5.52
CA ILE A 10 2.58 -10.35 6.25
C ILE A 10 1.86 -9.54 7.33
N ILE A 11 0.77 -8.85 6.97
CA ILE A 11 0.03 -8.02 7.92
C ILE A 11 -0.61 -8.88 9.01
N GLU A 12 -1.14 -10.05 8.68
CA GLU A 12 -1.69 -11.01 9.65
C GLU A 12 -0.62 -11.48 10.64
N GLU A 13 0.60 -11.75 10.20
CA GLU A 13 1.71 -12.13 11.08
C GLU A 13 2.04 -11.02 12.08
N TYR A 14 2.21 -9.79 11.60
CA TYR A 14 2.50 -8.64 12.47
C TYR A 14 1.33 -8.32 13.42
N ALA A 15 0.08 -8.49 12.97
CA ALA A 15 -1.11 -8.23 13.76
C ALA A 15 -1.23 -9.11 15.01
N ARG A 16 -0.51 -10.25 15.07
CA ARG A 16 -0.42 -11.11 16.27
C ARG A 16 0.32 -10.45 17.42
N TYR A 17 1.26 -9.56 17.12
CA TYR A 17 2.11 -8.88 18.10
C TYR A 17 1.72 -7.40 18.28
N PHE A 18 1.28 -6.77 17.20
CA PHE A 18 0.88 -5.36 17.15
C PHE A 18 -0.56 -5.26 16.63
N PRO A 19 -1.57 -5.23 17.52
CA PRO A 19 -2.95 -5.21 17.10
C PRO A 19 -3.24 -4.06 16.12
N LEU A 20 -3.97 -4.36 15.04
CA LEU A 20 -4.43 -3.39 14.05
C LEU A 20 -5.54 -2.51 14.64
N ASN A 21 -5.16 -1.64 15.55
CA ASN A 21 -5.98 -0.62 16.17
C ASN A 21 -5.33 0.75 15.88
N ASN A 22 -5.55 1.73 16.76
CA ASN A 22 -4.98 3.07 16.63
C ASN A 22 -3.43 3.10 16.66
N GLN A 23 -2.74 1.98 16.90
CA GLN A 23 -1.28 1.86 16.90
C GLN A 23 -0.69 1.43 15.54
N SER A 24 -1.52 1.18 14.52
CA SER A 24 -1.05 0.76 13.19
C SER A 24 -1.79 1.52 12.09
N ARG A 25 -1.06 1.85 11.02
CA ARG A 25 -1.63 2.51 9.83
C ARG A 25 -1.06 1.88 8.56
N VAL A 26 -1.92 1.66 7.58
CA VAL A 26 -1.51 1.15 6.26
C VAL A 26 -1.47 2.32 5.29
N PHE A 27 -0.35 2.44 4.59
CA PHE A 27 -0.12 3.45 3.56
C PHE A 27 0.12 2.76 2.23
N TRP A 28 -0.49 3.29 1.17
CA TRP A 28 -0.42 2.69 -0.16
C TRP A 28 0.71 3.31 -0.97
N TYR A 29 1.38 2.49 -1.79
CA TYR A 29 2.46 2.98 -2.64
C TYR A 29 1.99 4.04 -3.65
N ASP A 30 0.79 3.86 -4.22
CA ASP A 30 0.22 4.87 -5.13
C ASP A 30 0.02 6.23 -4.44
N ASP A 31 -0.29 6.24 -3.15
CA ASP A 31 -0.45 7.46 -2.38
C ASP A 31 0.90 8.18 -2.18
N ILE A 32 1.99 7.41 -1.98
CA ILE A 32 3.36 7.94 -1.92
C ILE A 32 3.70 8.65 -3.23
N ARG A 33 3.31 8.07 -4.37
CA ARG A 33 3.66 8.58 -5.70
C ARG A 33 2.76 9.74 -6.15
N LEU A 34 1.45 9.65 -5.90
CA LEU A 34 0.45 10.56 -6.47
C LEU A 34 0.09 11.74 -5.57
N LYS A 35 0.24 11.59 -4.25
CA LYS A 35 -0.13 12.62 -3.26
C LYS A 35 0.83 12.63 -2.05
N PRO A 36 2.15 12.77 -2.27
CA PRO A 36 3.15 12.71 -1.19
C PRO A 36 2.92 13.78 -0.11
N ASP A 37 2.42 14.94 -0.49
CA ASP A 37 2.03 16.06 0.38
C ASP A 37 0.92 15.67 1.36
N ARG A 38 -0.11 14.96 0.89
CA ARG A 38 -1.20 14.50 1.75
C ARG A 38 -0.76 13.34 2.63
N LEU A 39 0.03 12.43 2.06
CA LEU A 39 0.52 11.27 2.77
C LEU A 39 1.41 11.67 3.95
N ILE A 40 2.31 12.64 3.78
CA ILE A 40 3.21 13.04 4.87
C ILE A 40 2.43 13.68 6.04
N VAL A 41 1.39 14.47 5.76
CA VAL A 41 0.49 15.03 6.78
C VAL A 41 -0.19 13.91 7.58
N ASP A 42 -0.64 12.86 6.89
CA ASP A 42 -1.22 11.66 7.49
C ASP A 42 -0.21 10.92 8.38
N VAL A 43 1.03 10.74 7.91
CA VAL A 43 2.11 10.11 8.68
C VAL A 43 2.43 10.91 9.93
N LEU A 44 2.64 12.23 9.81
CA LEU A 44 2.97 13.13 10.93
C LEU A 44 1.87 13.13 11.99
N SER A 45 0.61 13.21 11.55
CA SER A 45 -0.54 13.14 12.45
C SER A 45 -0.61 11.80 13.20
N PHE A 46 -0.29 10.70 12.53
CA PHE A 46 -0.28 9.37 13.14
C PHE A 46 0.81 9.20 14.19
N ILE A 47 2.02 9.74 13.96
CA ILE A 47 3.14 9.66 14.91
C ILE A 47 3.10 10.76 16.00
N GLY A 48 2.08 11.63 15.98
CA GLY A 48 1.91 12.69 16.98
C GLY A 48 2.87 13.87 16.84
N VAL A 49 3.34 14.14 15.62
CA VAL A 49 4.21 15.28 15.29
C VAL A 49 3.37 16.39 14.64
N ASP A 50 3.87 17.63 14.66
CA ASP A 50 3.24 18.77 13.98
C ASP A 50 3.02 18.47 12.49
N HIS A 51 1.75 18.34 12.12
CA HIS A 51 1.30 18.04 10.76
C HIS A 51 1.44 19.24 9.81
N LEU A 52 1.74 20.44 10.33
CA LEU A 52 2.06 21.62 9.54
C LEU A 52 3.53 21.65 9.09
N TRP A 53 4.37 20.78 9.64
CA TRP A 53 5.75 20.65 9.18
C TRP A 53 5.78 20.15 7.73
N GLN A 54 6.52 20.85 6.88
CA GLN A 54 6.72 20.48 5.48
C GLN A 54 8.20 20.26 5.22
N SER A 55 8.52 19.09 4.67
CA SER A 55 9.89 18.83 4.20
C SER A 55 10.17 19.68 2.96
N PRO A 56 11.25 20.48 2.94
CA PRO A 56 11.65 21.22 1.73
C PRO A 56 12.09 20.29 0.59
N TYR A 57 12.34 19.00 0.89
CA TYR A 57 12.81 18.00 -0.05
C TYR A 57 11.73 16.99 -0.47
N LEU A 58 10.46 17.23 -0.12
CA LEU A 58 9.39 16.25 -0.37
C LEU A 58 9.23 15.87 -1.84
N SER A 59 9.51 16.81 -2.75
CA SER A 59 9.45 16.62 -4.20
C SER A 59 10.76 16.15 -4.81
N GLU A 60 11.83 15.98 -4.03
CA GLU A 60 13.13 15.56 -4.54
C GLU A 60 13.15 14.06 -4.85
N VAL A 61 13.53 13.71 -6.07
CA VAL A 61 13.71 12.32 -6.46
C VAL A 61 15.12 11.88 -6.11
N VAL A 62 15.26 11.16 -4.99
CA VAL A 62 16.56 10.63 -4.52
C VAL A 62 16.92 9.32 -5.24
N TRP A 63 15.93 8.51 -5.58
CA TRP A 63 16.13 7.25 -6.31
C TRP A 63 14.91 6.94 -7.20
N PRO A 64 15.08 6.84 -8.53
CA PRO A 64 13.97 6.54 -9.42
C PRO A 64 13.51 5.09 -9.24
N SER A 65 12.20 4.87 -9.29
CA SER A 65 11.67 3.50 -9.33
C SER A 65 12.07 2.83 -10.65
N PRO A 66 12.45 1.53 -10.63
CA PRO A 66 12.74 0.80 -11.85
C PRO A 66 11.52 0.83 -12.78
N ASP A 67 11.78 0.86 -14.09
CA ASP A 67 10.73 0.83 -15.10
C ASP A 67 9.85 -0.42 -14.87
N PRO A 68 8.53 -0.29 -14.65
CA PRO A 68 7.67 -1.41 -14.22
C PRO A 68 7.61 -2.60 -15.18
N GLY A 69 8.25 -2.49 -16.36
CA GLY A 69 8.14 -3.50 -17.41
C GLY A 69 6.72 -3.56 -17.95
N ARG A 70 6.55 -4.28 -19.06
CA ARG A 70 5.22 -4.61 -19.58
C ARG A 70 4.98 -6.08 -19.38
N ILE A 71 3.92 -6.41 -18.63
CA ILE A 71 3.40 -7.77 -18.56
C ILE A 71 2.32 -7.93 -19.63
N SER A 72 2.15 -9.15 -20.13
CA SER A 72 1.06 -9.42 -21.07
C SER A 72 -0.28 -9.37 -20.34
N ARG A 73 -1.37 -9.12 -21.08
CA ARG A 73 -2.73 -9.17 -20.52
C ARG A 73 -3.06 -10.54 -19.93
N ALA A 74 -2.55 -11.62 -20.54
CA ALA A 74 -2.76 -12.98 -20.05
C ALA A 74 -2.09 -13.18 -18.68
N ASP A 75 -0.83 -12.76 -18.55
CA ASP A 75 -0.10 -12.84 -17.28
C ASP A 75 -0.77 -11.98 -16.20
N ALA A 76 -1.24 -10.78 -16.57
CA ALA A 76 -1.95 -9.90 -15.64
C ALA A 76 -3.24 -10.54 -15.08
N LEU A 77 -4.00 -11.23 -15.94
CA LEU A 77 -5.21 -11.96 -15.52
C LEU A 77 -4.87 -13.16 -14.63
N GLU A 78 -3.82 -13.92 -14.96
CA GLU A 78 -3.35 -15.04 -14.13
C GLU A 78 -2.91 -14.55 -12.75
N VAL A 79 -2.13 -13.47 -12.70
CA VAL A 79 -1.67 -12.84 -11.46
C VAL A 79 -2.85 -12.33 -10.63
N LYS A 80 -3.82 -11.65 -11.26
CA LYS A 80 -5.04 -11.18 -10.59
C LYS A 80 -5.82 -12.34 -9.97
N ALA A 81 -6.03 -13.41 -10.71
CA ALA A 81 -6.74 -14.60 -10.23
C ALA A 81 -5.99 -15.29 -9.07
N TYR A 82 -4.65 -15.33 -9.13
CA TYR A 82 -3.83 -15.86 -8.04
C TYR A 82 -3.99 -15.06 -6.75
N TYR A 83 -4.00 -13.73 -6.81
CA TYR A 83 -4.05 -12.86 -5.63
C TYR A 83 -5.46 -12.59 -5.08
N GLU A 84 -6.52 -12.81 -5.86
CA GLU A 84 -7.91 -12.57 -5.47
C GLU A 84 -8.30 -13.08 -4.07
N PRO A 85 -8.02 -14.34 -3.67
CA PRO A 85 -8.36 -14.81 -2.32
C PRO A 85 -7.60 -14.08 -1.21
N PHE A 86 -6.36 -13.64 -1.47
CA PHE A 86 -5.57 -12.87 -0.52
C PHE A 86 -6.09 -11.43 -0.40
N ASP A 87 -6.47 -10.82 -1.52
CA ASP A 87 -7.07 -9.48 -1.58
C ASP A 87 -8.42 -9.42 -0.85
N MET A 88 -9.22 -10.47 -0.95
CA MET A 88 -10.46 -10.60 -0.15
C MET A 88 -10.16 -10.60 1.35
N ARG A 89 -9.17 -11.38 1.79
CA ARG A 89 -8.79 -11.44 3.21
C ARG A 89 -8.14 -10.14 3.69
N LEU A 90 -7.34 -9.49 2.85
CA LEU A 90 -6.74 -8.19 3.15
C LEU A 90 -7.82 -7.13 3.41
N ARG A 91 -8.85 -7.07 2.56
CA ARG A 91 -10.00 -6.17 2.75
C ARG A 91 -10.70 -6.39 4.08
N GLN A 92 -10.93 -7.65 4.46
CA GLN A 92 -11.52 -8.01 5.75
C GLN A 92 -10.63 -7.59 6.93
N LEU A 93 -9.33 -7.86 6.84
CA LEU A 93 -8.35 -7.54 7.88
C LEU A 93 -8.25 -6.03 8.11
N LEU A 94 -8.23 -5.24 7.03
CA LEU A 94 -8.11 -3.78 7.08
C LEU A 94 -9.46 -3.07 7.24
N ARG A 95 -10.58 -3.80 7.19
CA ARG A 95 -11.95 -3.26 7.24
C ARG A 95 -12.22 -2.21 6.17
N ILE A 96 -11.75 -2.47 4.95
CA ILE A 96 -11.95 -1.61 3.77
C ILE A 96 -12.78 -2.32 2.72
N THR A 97 -13.48 -1.54 1.89
CA THR A 97 -14.35 -2.10 0.82
C THR A 97 -13.57 -2.38 -0.47
N TYR A 98 -12.60 -1.53 -0.78
CA TYR A 98 -11.84 -1.56 -2.03
C TYR A 98 -10.35 -1.43 -1.76
N LEU A 99 -9.54 -2.14 -2.55
CA LEU A 99 -8.10 -1.95 -2.63
C LEU A 99 -7.76 -0.93 -3.73
N PRO A 100 -6.62 -0.21 -3.62
CA PRO A 100 -6.25 0.82 -4.61
C PRO A 100 -6.17 0.28 -6.05
N TRP A 101 -5.77 -0.99 -6.21
CA TRP A 101 -5.62 -1.63 -7.52
C TRP A 101 -6.91 -2.28 -8.07
N ASP A 102 -8.02 -2.27 -7.33
CA ASP A 102 -9.30 -2.83 -7.82
C ASP A 102 -9.81 -2.07 -9.07
N GLY A 103 -9.50 -0.78 -9.17
CA GLY A 103 -9.90 0.10 -10.28
C GLY A 103 -9.05 -0.01 -11.55
N CYS A 104 -7.95 -0.77 -11.54
CA CYS A 104 -7.00 -0.85 -12.67
C CYS A 104 -7.44 -1.81 -13.79
N SER A 105 -8.74 -2.07 -13.93
CA SER A 105 -9.29 -3.00 -14.94
C SER A 105 -9.52 -2.29 -16.29
N GLY A 106 -8.49 -1.62 -16.82
CA GLY A 106 -8.47 -1.00 -18.16
C GLY A 106 -7.64 -1.82 -19.14
#